data_AF-A0A643FDF1-F1
#
_entry.id   AF-A0A643FDF1-F1
#
_cell.length_a   1.000
_cell.length_b   1.000
_cell.length_c   1.000
_cell.angle_alpha   90.00
_cell.angle_beta   90.00
_cell.angle_gamma   90.00
#
_symmetry.space_group_name_H-M   'P 1'
#
loop_
_entity.id
_entity.type
_entity.pdbx_description
1 polymer ?
#
loop_
_entity_poly.entity_id
_entity_poly.type
_entity_poly.pdbx_seq_one_letter_code
_entity_poly.pdbx_strand_id
1 'polypeptide(L)'
;MRGHQALIQMRLRGLVPLYGVEIETDARSSGWPEQWPQLHAEYGVHSPQAYVHIEPEDRLALLDLRWVHGLEARVEGIDPQRVNAVVEALALAGALRVIGIVYAPRPGGETASIEIIDSKGVMSWRK
;
A
#
# COMPACT_ATOMS: atom_id res chain seq x y z
N MET A 1 9.88 -2.29 -7.45
CA MET A 1 8.71 -1.45 -7.09
C MET A 1 7.93 -1.10 -8.35
N ARG A 2 6.61 -1.28 -8.36
CA ARG A 2 5.71 -1.06 -9.53
C ARG A 2 4.55 -0.12 -9.16
N GLY A 3 3.87 0.46 -10.16
CA GLY A 3 2.68 1.32 -9.98
C GLY A 3 2.95 2.80 -9.64
N HIS A 4 4.09 3.11 -9.03
CA HIS A 4 4.43 4.47 -8.57
C HIS A 4 4.54 5.54 -9.67
N GLN A 5 4.84 5.20 -10.94
CA GLN A 5 4.90 6.18 -12.03
C GLN A 5 3.57 6.91 -12.24
N ALA A 6 2.43 6.22 -12.10
CA ALA A 6 1.13 6.85 -12.27
C ALA A 6 0.89 7.96 -11.23
N LEU A 7 1.33 7.72 -9.99
CA LEU A 7 1.30 8.72 -8.91
C LEU A 7 2.18 9.92 -9.22
N ILE A 8 3.41 9.68 -9.69
CA ILE A 8 4.31 10.76 -10.07
C ILE A 8 3.68 11.61 -11.18
N GLN A 9 3.17 10.98 -12.24
CA GLN A 9 2.53 11.69 -13.35
C GLN A 9 1.30 12.48 -12.93
N MET A 10 0.47 11.94 -12.03
CA MET A 10 -0.66 12.64 -11.45
C MET A 10 -0.20 13.88 -10.65
N ARG A 11 0.83 13.72 -9.80
CA ARG A 11 1.37 14.82 -8.99
C ARG A 11 2.03 15.91 -9.82
N LEU A 12 2.71 15.55 -10.91
CA LEU A 12 3.27 16.52 -11.87
C LEU A 12 2.18 17.39 -12.52
N ARG A 13 0.93 16.93 -12.54
CA ARG A 13 -0.24 17.70 -13.00
C ARG A 13 -0.93 18.50 -11.88
N GLY A 14 -0.33 18.56 -10.68
CA GLY A 14 -0.92 19.24 -9.53
C GLY A 14 -2.08 18.48 -8.87
N LEU A 15 -2.27 17.21 -9.19
CA LEU A 15 -3.33 16.38 -8.62
C LEU A 15 -2.82 15.53 -7.44
N VAL A 16 -3.72 15.22 -6.51
CA VAL A 16 -3.47 14.36 -5.35
C VAL A 16 -4.52 13.26 -5.25
N PRO A 17 -4.17 12.04 -4.83
CA PRO A 17 -5.15 10.97 -4.68
C PRO A 17 -6.07 11.25 -3.48
N LEU A 18 -7.39 11.15 -3.69
CA LEU A 18 -8.40 11.49 -2.68
C LEU A 18 -8.39 10.53 -1.48
N TYR A 19 -8.11 9.25 -1.72
CA TYR A 19 -8.18 8.18 -0.72
C TYR A 19 -6.80 7.60 -0.36
N GLY A 20 -5.74 8.40 -0.56
CA GLY A 20 -4.36 7.97 -0.34
C GLY A 20 -3.87 6.93 -1.36
N VAL A 21 -2.86 6.18 -0.95
CA VAL A 21 -2.20 5.16 -1.78
C VAL A 21 -2.23 3.81 -1.07
N GLU A 22 -2.61 2.75 -1.79
CA GLU A 22 -2.50 1.38 -1.31
C GLU A 22 -1.21 0.74 -1.80
N ILE A 23 -0.52 0.04 -0.89
CA ILE A 23 0.80 -0.54 -1.08
C ILE A 23 0.80 -2.00 -0.63
N GLU A 24 1.07 -2.93 -1.52
CA GLU A 24 1.31 -4.34 -1.17
C GLU A 24 2.82 -4.59 -1.02
N THR A 25 3.20 -5.36 0.01
CA THR A 25 4.62 -5.66 0.33
C THR A 25 5.06 -7.09 0.02
N ASP A 26 4.12 -7.98 -0.25
CA ASP A 26 4.37 -9.39 -0.54
C ASP A 26 3.33 -9.96 -1.52
N ALA A 27 3.48 -11.24 -1.83
CA ALA A 27 2.82 -11.89 -2.95
C ALA A 27 1.29 -11.84 -2.84
N ARG A 28 0.70 -10.86 -3.54
CA ARG A 28 -0.69 -10.79 -4.03
C ARG A 28 -1.69 -11.41 -3.06
N SER A 29 -1.96 -10.75 -1.95
CA SER A 29 -3.02 -11.19 -1.02
C SER A 29 -4.39 -11.21 -1.69
N SER A 30 -4.56 -10.44 -2.77
CA SER A 30 -5.89 -10.05 -3.23
C SER A 30 -6.19 -10.26 -4.72
N GLY A 31 -5.17 -10.35 -5.60
CA GLY A 31 -5.34 -10.48 -7.06
C GLY A 31 -6.09 -9.31 -7.72
N TRP A 32 -6.50 -8.30 -6.95
CA TRP A 32 -7.23 -7.11 -7.44
C TRP A 32 -6.47 -6.31 -8.49
N PRO A 33 -5.13 -6.13 -8.40
CA PRO A 33 -4.39 -5.40 -9.43
C PRO A 33 -4.59 -5.96 -10.84
N GLU A 34 -4.72 -7.28 -10.98
CA GLU A 34 -4.99 -7.93 -12.27
C GLU A 34 -6.47 -7.92 -12.67
N GLN A 35 -7.38 -7.83 -11.69
CA GLN A 35 -8.82 -7.79 -11.93
C GLN A 35 -9.29 -6.39 -12.33
N TRP A 36 -8.63 -5.32 -11.87
CA TRP A 36 -9.04 -3.94 -12.18
C TRP A 36 -9.16 -3.64 -13.69
N PRO A 37 -8.20 -4.04 -14.56
CA PRO A 37 -8.36 -3.88 -16.00
C PRO A 37 -9.62 -4.55 -16.56
N GLN A 38 -9.94 -5.77 -16.08
CA GLN A 38 -11.13 -6.49 -16.51
C GLN A 38 -12.41 -5.82 -16.01
N LEU A 39 -12.46 -5.46 -14.73
CA LEU A 39 -13.61 -4.77 -14.13
C LEU A 39 -13.86 -3.41 -14.79
N HIS A 40 -12.80 -2.69 -15.15
CA HIS A 40 -12.90 -1.46 -15.92
C HIS A 40 -13.47 -1.72 -17.32
N ALA A 41 -12.99 -2.74 -18.02
CA ALA A 41 -13.47 -3.08 -19.35
C ALA A 41 -14.94 -3.55 -19.37
N GLU A 42 -15.35 -4.32 -18.36
CA GLU A 42 -16.67 -4.95 -18.30
C GLU A 42 -17.74 -4.04 -17.68
N TYR A 43 -17.36 -3.26 -16.67
CA TYR A 43 -18.31 -2.49 -15.85
C TYR A 43 -17.99 -0.99 -15.77
N GLY A 44 -16.91 -0.51 -16.39
CA GLY A 44 -16.47 0.89 -16.26
C GLY A 44 -16.01 1.26 -14.86
N VAL A 45 -15.73 0.27 -14.01
CA VAL A 45 -15.30 0.49 -12.63
C VAL A 45 -13.80 0.81 -12.62
N HIS A 46 -13.46 2.00 -12.13
CA HIS A 46 -12.07 2.37 -11.91
C HIS A 46 -11.64 1.94 -10.51
N SER A 47 -10.37 1.54 -10.36
CA SER A 47 -9.80 1.39 -9.03
C SER A 47 -9.90 2.73 -8.29
N PRO A 48 -10.50 2.76 -7.09
CA PRO A 48 -10.69 4.01 -6.35
C PRO A 48 -9.37 4.57 -5.80
N GLN A 49 -8.30 3.77 -5.79
CA GLN A 49 -7.04 4.08 -5.13
C GLN A 49 -5.87 3.90 -6.08
N ALA A 50 -4.84 4.71 -5.87
CA ALA A 50 -3.56 4.48 -6.52
C ALA A 50 -2.87 3.29 -5.86
N TYR A 51 -2.37 2.36 -6.69
CA TYR A 51 -1.77 1.12 -6.22
C TYR A 51 -0.26 1.09 -6.49
N VAL A 52 0.51 0.71 -5.47
CA VAL A 52 1.96 0.51 -5.57
C VAL A 52 2.30 -0.88 -5.05
N HIS A 53 3.21 -1.57 -5.72
CA HIS A 53 3.70 -2.85 -5.24
C HIS A 53 5.20 -2.70 -4.92
N ILE A 54 5.56 -2.99 -3.69
CA ILE A 54 6.94 -3.11 -3.23
C ILE A 54 7.20 -4.60 -3.04
N GLU A 55 7.92 -5.20 -3.98
CA GLU A 55 8.15 -6.65 -3.99
C GLU A 55 9.05 -7.07 -2.83
N PRO A 56 8.99 -8.33 -2.37
CA PRO A 56 9.85 -8.82 -1.29
C PRO A 56 11.35 -8.56 -1.55
N GLU A 57 11.78 -8.65 -2.81
CA GLU A 57 13.17 -8.47 -3.25
C GLU A 57 13.58 -6.99 -3.38
N ASP A 58 12.62 -6.06 -3.36
CA ASP A 58 12.93 -4.64 -3.42
C ASP A 58 13.72 -4.21 -2.16
N ARG A 59 14.86 -3.57 -2.38
CA ARG A 59 15.68 -3.00 -1.32
C ARG A 59 15.15 -1.62 -0.96
N LEU A 60 14.43 -1.49 0.16
CA LEU A 60 13.79 -0.25 0.59
C LEU A 60 14.74 0.95 0.61
N ALA A 61 16.00 0.75 1.03
CA ALA A 61 17.03 1.78 1.07
C ALA A 61 17.42 2.35 -0.31
N LEU A 62 17.08 1.66 -1.41
CA LEU A 62 17.36 2.08 -2.79
C LEU A 62 16.11 2.61 -3.51
N LEU A 63 14.94 2.54 -2.89
CA LEU A 63 13.70 3.00 -3.51
C LEU A 63 13.60 4.53 -3.42
N ASP A 64 13.21 5.17 -4.52
CA ASP A 64 12.78 6.57 -4.47
C ASP A 64 11.35 6.63 -3.94
N LEU A 65 11.20 6.98 -2.66
CA LEU A 65 9.92 7.09 -1.97
C LEU A 65 9.39 8.53 -1.91
N ARG A 66 10.05 9.51 -2.54
CA ARG A 66 9.65 10.94 -2.46
C ARG A 66 8.23 11.20 -2.97
N TRP A 67 7.69 10.30 -3.80
CA TRP A 67 6.31 10.38 -4.29
C TRP A 67 5.26 10.33 -3.17
N VAL A 68 5.57 9.72 -2.02
CA VAL A 68 4.63 9.60 -0.89
C VAL A 68 4.52 10.87 -0.04
N HIS A 69 5.40 11.85 -0.24
CA HIS A 69 5.47 13.04 0.62
C HIS A 69 4.12 13.77 0.69
N GLY A 70 3.58 13.92 1.90
CA GLY A 70 2.29 14.56 2.17
C GLY A 70 1.06 13.72 1.82
N LEU A 71 1.22 12.43 1.48
CA LEU A 71 0.11 11.52 1.18
C LEU A 71 -0.18 10.59 2.37
N GLU A 72 -1.45 10.21 2.52
CA GLU A 72 -1.82 9.05 3.32
C GLU A 72 -1.52 7.77 2.55
N ALA A 73 -1.06 6.75 3.26
CA ALA A 73 -0.70 5.45 2.69
C ALA A 73 -1.23 4.30 3.54
N ARG A 74 -1.65 3.24 2.86
CA ARG A 74 -2.03 1.96 3.46
C ARG A 74 -1.10 0.89 2.95
N VAL A 75 -0.44 0.18 3.85
CA VAL A 75 0.54 -0.87 3.55
C VAL A 75 -0.05 -2.20 3.99
N GLU A 76 -0.02 -3.18 3.11
CA GLU A 76 -0.62 -4.50 3.34
C GLU A 76 0.38 -5.60 3.04
N GLY A 77 0.38 -6.63 3.87
CA GLY A 77 1.18 -7.83 3.66
C GLY A 77 0.91 -8.92 4.68
N ILE A 78 1.51 -10.08 4.49
CA ILE A 78 1.51 -11.22 5.40
C ILE A 78 2.77 -11.31 6.26
N ASP A 79 3.87 -10.63 5.88
CA ASP A 79 5.10 -10.56 6.68
C ASP A 79 5.09 -9.30 7.58
N PRO A 80 4.92 -9.46 8.91
CA PRO A 80 4.89 -8.33 9.83
C PRO A 80 6.16 -7.46 9.78
N GLN A 81 7.33 -8.08 9.64
CA GLN A 81 8.61 -7.35 9.64
C GLN A 81 8.72 -6.50 8.38
N ARG A 82 8.31 -7.05 7.24
CA ARG A 82 8.31 -6.33 5.97
C ARG A 82 7.31 -5.18 5.97
N VAL A 83 6.08 -5.41 6.44
CA VAL A 83 5.06 -4.36 6.56
C VAL A 83 5.57 -3.23 7.45
N ASN A 84 6.12 -3.54 8.62
CA ASN A 84 6.68 -2.52 9.51
C ASN A 84 7.83 -1.73 8.85
N ALA A 85 8.77 -2.41 8.19
CA ALA A 85 9.88 -1.76 7.51
C ALA A 85 9.40 -0.80 6.40
N VAL A 86 8.36 -1.18 5.66
CA VAL A 86 7.76 -0.32 4.63
C VAL A 86 7.03 0.88 5.27
N VAL A 87 6.28 0.66 6.34
CA VAL A 87 5.62 1.73 7.09
C VAL A 87 6.63 2.77 7.56
N GLU A 88 7.73 2.33 8.17
CA GLU A 88 8.81 3.20 8.63
C GLU A 88 9.48 3.95 7.47
N ALA A 89 9.80 3.27 6.37
CA ALA A 89 10.42 3.89 5.21
C ALA A 89 9.54 4.99 4.59
N LEU A 90 8.22 4.77 4.49
CA LEU A 90 7.28 5.76 3.96
C LEU A 90 7.08 6.93 4.93
N ALA A 91 7.02 6.66 6.23
CA ALA A 91 6.95 7.70 7.24
C ALA A 91 8.20 8.61 7.20
N LEU A 92 9.40 8.02 7.10
CA LEU A 92 10.67 8.74 6.94
C LEU A 92 10.73 9.54 5.63
N ALA A 93 10.12 9.03 4.55
CA ALA A 93 9.98 9.75 3.29
C ALA A 93 8.97 10.93 3.34
N GLY A 94 8.29 11.13 4.48
CA GLY A 94 7.40 12.25 4.72
C GLY A 94 5.94 11.99 4.33
N ALA A 95 5.49 10.74 4.33
CA ALA A 95 4.06 10.44 4.25
C ALA A 95 3.28 11.17 5.37
N LEU A 96 2.06 11.61 5.08
CA LEU A 96 1.21 12.29 6.05
C LEU A 96 0.84 11.36 7.21
N ARG A 97 0.45 10.11 6.88
CA ARG A 97 0.13 9.01 7.79
C ARG A 97 0.25 7.69 7.04
N VAL A 98 0.74 6.66 7.70
CA VAL A 98 0.86 5.32 7.12
C VAL A 98 0.18 4.31 8.04
N ILE A 99 -0.74 3.53 7.49
CA ILE A 99 -1.40 2.42 8.17
C ILE A 99 -0.89 1.10 7.58
N GLY A 100 -0.12 0.35 8.35
CA GLY A 100 0.24 -1.03 8.05
C GLY A 100 -0.83 -2.00 8.54
N ILE A 101 -1.21 -2.97 7.72
CA ILE A 101 -2.10 -4.07 8.09
C ILE A 101 -1.40 -5.38 7.76
N VAL A 102 -1.20 -6.20 8.79
CA VAL A 102 -0.66 -7.54 8.62
C VAL A 102 -1.80 -8.54 8.58
N TYR A 103 -1.81 -9.36 7.54
CA TYR A 103 -2.79 -10.40 7.32
C TYR A 103 -2.23 -11.78 7.66
N ALA A 104 -3.05 -12.64 8.27
CA ALA A 104 -2.79 -14.06 8.35
C ALA A 104 -3.76 -14.80 7.42
N PRO A 105 -3.26 -15.75 6.60
CA PRO A 105 -4.13 -16.63 5.82
C PRO A 105 -4.95 -17.52 6.77
N ARG A 106 -6.23 -17.72 6.43
CA ARG A 106 -7.13 -18.65 7.11
C ARG A 106 -7.48 -19.84 6.22
N PRO A 107 -7.87 -20.98 6.81
CA PRO A 107 -8.48 -22.08 6.06
C PRO A 107 -9.68 -21.56 5.24
N GLY A 108 -9.74 -21.90 3.96
CA GLY A 108 -10.82 -21.46 3.06
C GLY A 108 -10.49 -20.24 2.19
N GLY A 109 -9.27 -19.70 2.26
CA GLY A 109 -8.82 -18.61 1.38
C GLY A 109 -9.14 -17.20 1.88
N GLU A 110 -9.79 -17.08 3.04
CA GLU A 110 -9.96 -15.80 3.72
C GLU A 110 -8.64 -15.32 4.34
N THR A 111 -8.46 -14.01 4.42
CA THR A 111 -7.37 -13.38 5.19
C THR A 111 -7.94 -12.66 6.39
N ALA A 112 -7.23 -12.68 7.51
CA ALA A 112 -7.60 -11.92 8.69
C ALA A 112 -6.52 -10.95 9.10
N SER A 113 -6.89 -9.70 9.35
CA SER A 113 -6.00 -8.73 9.96
C SER A 113 -5.63 -9.20 11.37
N ILE A 114 -4.33 -9.41 11.59
CA ILE A 114 -3.78 -9.86 12.87
C ILE A 114 -3.01 -8.75 13.60
N GLU A 115 -2.62 -7.71 12.88
CA GLU A 115 -1.87 -6.57 13.41
C GLU A 115 -2.17 -5.31 12.58
N ILE A 116 -2.25 -4.16 13.27
CA ILE A 116 -2.36 -2.83 12.66
C ILE A 116 -1.24 -1.96 13.24
N ILE A 117 -0.47 -1.36 12.34
CA ILE A 117 0.62 -0.44 12.64
C ILE A 117 0.18 0.94 12.16
N ASP A 118 0.15 1.94 13.04
CA ASP A 118 -0.17 3.32 12.66
C ASP A 118 1.04 4.20 12.91
N SER A 119 1.56 4.83 11.86
CA SER A 119 2.73 5.72 11.95
C SER A 119 2.49 6.96 12.83
N LYS A 120 1.23 7.24 13.20
CA LYS A 120 0.85 8.29 14.17
C LYS A 120 0.47 7.75 15.55
N GLY A 121 0.43 6.43 15.73
CA GLY A 121 0.12 5.78 17.00
C GLY A 121 -1.32 6.00 17.51
N VAL A 122 -2.25 6.44 16.66
CA VAL A 122 -3.65 6.70 17.07
C VAL A 122 -4.48 5.41 17.02
N MET A 123 -4.24 4.56 16.02
CA MET A 123 -4.85 3.24 15.89
C MET A 123 -3.85 2.15 16.27
N SER A 124 -3.88 1.71 17.53
CA SER A 124 -3.20 0.50 17.98
C SER A 124 -4.21 -0.47 18.59
N TRP A 125 -4.33 -1.66 18.01
CA TRP A 125 -5.05 -2.77 18.65
C TRP A 125 -4.00 -3.56 19.43
N ARG A 126 -4.05 -3.50 20.77
CA ARG A 126 -3.25 -4.40 21.61
C ARG A 126 -4.03 -5.69 21.81
N LYS A 127 -3.39 -6.83 21.54
CA LYS A 127 -3.81 -8.12 22.10
C LYS A 127 -3.61 -8.13 23.60
#